data_AF-A0A4R3AC01-F1
#
_entry.id   AF-A0A4R3AC01-F1
#
_cell.length_a   1.000
_cell.length_b   1.000
_cell.length_c   1.000
_cell.angle_alpha   90.00
_cell.angle_beta   90.00
_cell.angle_gamma   90.00
#
_symmetry.space_group_name_H-M   'P 1'
#
loop_
_entity.id
_entity.type
_entity.pdbx_description
1 polymer ?
#
loop_
_entity_poly.entity_id
_entity_poly.type
_entity_poly.pdbx_seq_one_letter_code
_entity_poly.pdbx_strand_id
1 'polypeptide(L)'
;MTQVNRNLLFYLALSTNVLIIGCVGEEDTFRSKELISSKGEKLYINTLNWGVTDDYQFTMVTKDMNKLKSRSDTSDAIKGIEPFIYKFSGDTLFLYAKKEIKIAVQDSFKTIKIICEQVDNSDYNNLTYKAGKGVEGYQLIP
;
A
#
# COMPACT_ATOMS: atom_id res chain seq x y z
N MET A 1 0.25 -78.87 26.82
CA MET A 1 1.54 -78.22 26.48
C MET A 1 1.43 -77.90 25.00
N THR A 2 1.38 -76.65 24.54
CA THR A 2 2.48 -75.68 24.57
C THR A 2 1.93 -74.25 24.48
N GLN A 3 2.55 -73.34 25.22
CA GLN A 3 2.28 -71.91 25.27
C GLN A 3 3.27 -71.18 24.33
N VAL A 4 2.79 -70.42 23.34
CA VAL A 4 3.54 -69.35 22.63
C VAL A 4 2.47 -68.36 22.13
N ASN A 5 2.15 -67.26 22.82
CA ASN A 5 2.87 -65.99 23.04
C ASN A 5 3.03 -65.10 21.79
N ARG A 6 2.36 -63.94 21.90
CA ARG A 6 2.73 -62.58 21.42
C ARG A 6 2.59 -62.20 19.93
N ASN A 7 1.70 -61.21 19.79
CA ASN A 7 1.98 -59.86 19.29
C ASN A 7 1.53 -59.51 17.87
N LEU A 8 0.66 -58.48 17.86
CA LEU A 8 0.86 -57.24 17.12
C LEU A 8 0.58 -57.29 15.62
N LEU A 9 -0.70 -57.06 15.25
CA LEU A 9 -1.03 -56.45 13.97
C LEU A 9 -1.98 -55.28 14.20
N PHE A 10 -1.35 -54.11 14.38
CA PHE A 10 -1.96 -52.80 14.21
C PHE A 10 -2.51 -52.69 12.79
N TYR A 11 -3.84 -52.67 12.63
CA TYR A 11 -4.45 -52.31 11.35
C TYR A 11 -4.37 -50.79 11.17
N LEU A 12 -3.54 -50.40 10.21
CA LEU A 12 -3.37 -49.04 9.68
C LEU A 12 -4.70 -48.47 9.20
N ALA A 13 -5.30 -47.58 10.00
CA ALA A 13 -6.29 -46.64 9.51
C ALA A 13 -5.55 -45.51 8.78
N LEU A 14 -5.31 -45.69 7.48
CA LEU A 14 -4.78 -44.65 6.60
C LEU A 14 -5.86 -43.59 6.39
N SER A 15 -5.99 -42.66 7.34
CA SER A 15 -6.80 -41.46 7.18
C SER A 15 -6.07 -40.51 6.23
N THR A 16 -6.43 -40.57 4.96
CA THR A 16 -6.07 -39.55 3.96
C THR A 16 -6.73 -38.24 4.36
N ASN A 17 -6.02 -37.47 5.19
CA ASN A 17 -6.29 -36.05 5.39
C ASN A 17 -5.95 -35.35 4.07
N VAL A 18 -6.95 -35.20 3.21
CA VAL A 18 -6.89 -34.30 2.07
C VAL A 18 -6.81 -32.89 2.65
N LEU A 19 -5.60 -32.36 2.74
CA LEU A 19 -5.35 -30.94 2.98
C LEU A 19 -5.86 -30.17 1.77
N ILE A 20 -7.13 -29.76 1.81
CA ILE A 20 -7.63 -28.70 0.95
C ILE A 20 -7.03 -27.40 1.51
N ILE A 21 -5.78 -27.13 1.15
CA ILE A 21 -5.24 -25.77 1.25
C ILE A 21 -5.95 -25.02 0.12
N GLY A 22 -7.12 -24.47 0.43
CA GLY A 22 -7.72 -23.46 -0.42
C GLY A 22 -6.72 -22.32 -0.53
N CYS A 23 -6.15 -22.13 -1.72
CA CYS A 23 -5.54 -20.86 -2.05
C CYS A 23 -6.66 -19.83 -2.01
N VAL A 24 -6.81 -19.14 -0.87
CA VAL A 24 -7.48 -17.85 -0.82
C VAL A 24 -6.65 -16.96 -1.74
N GLY A 25 -7.21 -16.62 -2.90
CA GLY A 25 -6.55 -15.66 -3.79
C GLY A 25 -6.31 -14.37 -3.00
N GLU A 26 -5.12 -13.80 -3.12
CA GLU A 26 -4.81 -12.55 -2.45
C GLU A 26 -5.73 -11.45 -2.97
N GLU A 27 -6.46 -10.82 -2.05
CA GLU A 27 -7.33 -9.69 -2.33
C GLU A 27 -6.48 -8.42 -2.50
N ASP A 28 -6.89 -7.54 -3.41
CA ASP A 28 -6.24 -6.25 -3.62
C ASP A 28 -6.16 -5.48 -2.29
N THR A 29 -4.99 -4.92 -1.98
CA THR A 29 -4.79 -4.18 -0.74
C THR A 29 -4.99 -2.70 -0.97
N PHE A 30 -6.17 -2.20 -0.55
CA PHE A 30 -6.47 -0.77 -0.52
C PHE A 30 -6.08 -0.13 0.81
N ARG A 31 -5.41 1.02 0.76
CA ARG A 31 -5.07 1.84 1.92
C ARG A 31 -5.40 3.29 1.65
N SER A 32 -5.77 4.03 2.69
CA SER A 32 -6.10 5.45 2.57
C SER A 32 -5.58 6.22 3.77
N LYS A 33 -4.92 7.35 3.49
CA LYS A 33 -4.52 8.32 4.50
C LYS A 33 -5.37 9.57 4.35
N GLU A 34 -6.13 9.91 5.40
CA GLU A 34 -6.84 11.18 5.51
C GLU A 34 -5.89 12.28 6.02
N LEU A 35 -5.91 13.42 5.34
CA LEU A 35 -5.27 14.67 5.71
C LEU A 35 -6.36 15.76 5.79
N ILE A 36 -6.33 16.56 6.86
CA ILE A 36 -7.35 17.57 7.13
C ILE A 36 -6.66 18.93 7.26
N SER A 37 -7.09 19.92 6.47
CA SER A 37 -6.61 21.29 6.58
C SER A 37 -7.08 21.95 7.89
N SER A 38 -6.42 23.04 8.27
CA SER A 38 -6.84 23.90 9.39
C SER A 38 -8.28 24.44 9.24
N LYS A 39 -8.83 24.42 8.03
CA LYS A 39 -10.20 24.85 7.68
C LYS A 39 -11.17 23.68 7.52
N GLY A 40 -10.75 22.45 7.82
CA GLY A 40 -11.59 21.25 7.76
C GLY A 40 -11.75 20.64 6.37
N GLU A 41 -11.06 21.16 5.34
CA GLU A 41 -11.05 20.51 4.03
C GLU A 41 -10.26 19.21 4.10
N LYS A 42 -10.81 18.15 3.53
CA LYS A 42 -10.21 16.83 3.55
C LYS A 42 -9.56 16.50 2.21
N LEU A 43 -8.44 15.81 2.30
CA LEU A 43 -7.71 15.22 1.19
C LEU A 43 -7.33 13.79 1.59
N TYR A 44 -7.38 12.88 0.63
CA TYR A 44 -7.02 11.49 0.81
C TYR A 44 -5.84 11.14 -0.09
N ILE A 45 -4.86 10.42 0.46
CA ILE A 45 -3.84 9.72 -0.31
C ILE A 45 -4.25 8.25 -0.29
N ASN A 46 -4.78 7.78 -1.42
CA ASN A 46 -5.24 6.41 -1.58
C ASN A 46 -4.17 5.60 -2.30
N THR A 47 -3.91 4.39 -1.81
CA THR A 47 -3.01 3.42 -2.42
C THR A 47 -3.79 2.14 -2.70
N LEU A 48 -3.61 1.56 -3.88
CA LEU A 48 -4.09 0.23 -4.21
C LEU A 48 -2.91 -0.60 -4.69
N ASN A 49 -2.62 -1.67 -3.95
CA ASN A 49 -1.67 -2.69 -4.36
C ASN A 49 -2.43 -3.91 -4.88
N TRP A 50 -1.94 -4.52 -5.95
CA TRP A 50 -2.43 -5.83 -6.38
C TRP A 50 -1.32 -6.70 -6.99
N GLY A 51 -1.56 -8.01 -6.97
CA GLY A 51 -0.60 -9.03 -7.38
C GLY A 51 0.03 -9.72 -6.18
N VAL A 52 0.49 -10.96 -6.39
CA VAL A 52 0.94 -11.89 -5.31
C VAL A 52 2.11 -11.32 -4.48
N THR A 53 2.82 -10.34 -5.02
CA THR A 53 3.98 -9.69 -4.41
C THR A 53 3.80 -8.17 -4.30
N ASP A 54 2.57 -7.67 -4.47
CA ASP A 54 2.26 -6.23 -4.51
C ASP A 54 3.05 -5.43 -5.57
N ASP A 55 3.47 -6.10 -6.66
CA ASP A 55 4.27 -5.50 -7.74
C ASP A 55 3.56 -4.33 -8.46
N TYR A 56 2.23 -4.28 -8.37
CA TYR A 56 1.42 -3.22 -8.96
C TYR A 56 0.86 -2.33 -7.87
N GLN A 57 1.50 -1.18 -7.70
CA GLN A 57 1.01 -0.13 -6.82
C GLN A 57 0.54 1.08 -7.62
N PHE A 58 -0.63 1.57 -7.25
CA PHE A 58 -1.23 2.79 -7.75
C PHE A 58 -1.52 3.71 -6.57
N THR A 59 -1.27 5.00 -6.75
CA THR A 59 -1.53 6.01 -5.72
C THR A 59 -2.29 7.19 -6.29
N MET A 60 -3.27 7.71 -5.56
CA MET A 60 -4.07 8.86 -5.96
C MET A 60 -4.21 9.85 -4.82
N VAL A 61 -4.06 11.13 -5.15
CA VAL A 61 -4.39 12.26 -4.26
C VAL A 61 -5.77 12.77 -4.67
N THR A 62 -6.75 12.69 -3.77
CA THR A 62 -8.18 12.85 -4.10
C THR A 62 -8.98 13.43 -2.94
N LYS A 63 -10.16 14.00 -3.22
CA LYS A 63 -11.17 14.38 -2.23
C LYS A 63 -12.10 13.24 -1.84
N ASP A 64 -12.14 12.18 -2.65
CA ASP A 64 -13.02 11.04 -2.45
C ASP A 64 -12.23 9.84 -1.93
N MET A 65 -12.48 9.47 -0.67
CA MET A 65 -11.90 8.28 -0.03
C MET A 65 -12.23 6.98 -0.77
N ASN A 66 -13.29 6.96 -1.59
CA ASN A 66 -13.69 5.76 -2.33
C ASN A 66 -13.02 5.61 -3.69
N LYS A 67 -12.30 6.63 -4.18
CA LYS A 67 -11.52 6.49 -5.42
C LYS A 67 -10.36 5.53 -5.24
N LEU A 68 -10.01 4.82 -6.31
CA LEU A 68 -8.93 3.83 -6.37
C LEU A 68 -9.19 2.57 -5.52
N LYS A 69 -10.42 2.31 -5.07
CA LYS A 69 -10.74 1.06 -4.33
C LYS A 69 -10.74 -0.20 -5.20
N SER A 70 -10.74 -0.03 -6.52
CA SER A 70 -10.74 -1.13 -7.48
C SER A 70 -9.87 -0.82 -8.68
N ARG A 71 -9.46 -1.86 -9.39
CA ARG A 71 -8.61 -1.78 -10.59
C ARG A 71 -9.23 -0.97 -11.74
N SER A 72 -10.56 -0.81 -11.75
CA SER A 72 -11.29 -0.03 -12.76
C SER A 72 -11.14 1.48 -12.58
N ASP A 73 -10.66 1.96 -11.43
CA ASP A 73 -10.55 3.38 -11.09
C ASP A 73 -9.08 3.84 -11.00
N THR A 74 -8.30 3.50 -12.04
CA THR A 74 -6.85 3.71 -12.06
C THR A 74 -6.38 4.71 -13.12
N SER A 75 -7.31 5.27 -13.91
CA SER A 75 -6.99 6.17 -15.03
C SER A 75 -6.23 7.42 -14.62
N ASP A 76 -6.55 7.94 -13.43
CA ASP A 76 -5.97 9.17 -12.87
C ASP A 76 -4.91 8.88 -11.80
N ALA A 77 -4.58 7.61 -11.59
CA ALA A 77 -3.66 7.19 -10.54
C ALA A 77 -2.20 7.26 -11.02
N ILE A 78 -1.33 7.60 -10.09
CA ILE A 78 0.11 7.59 -10.26
C ILE A 78 0.57 6.14 -10.09
N LYS A 79 1.15 5.57 -11.16
CA LYS A 79 1.63 4.19 -11.16
C LYS A 79 3.07 4.13 -10.67
N GLY A 80 3.37 3.18 -9.79
CA GLY A 80 4.71 2.86 -9.36
C GLY A 80 4.76 2.47 -7.89
N ILE A 81 5.77 1.68 -7.53
CA ILE A 81 6.08 1.37 -6.12
C ILE A 81 6.67 2.64 -5.50
N GLU A 82 6.07 3.09 -4.41
CA GLU A 82 6.41 4.29 -3.65
C GLU A 82 6.69 5.50 -4.57
N PRO A 83 5.67 5.96 -5.32
CA PRO A 83 5.88 6.90 -6.40
C PRO A 83 6.29 8.29 -5.90
N PHE A 84 6.08 8.59 -4.62
CA PHE A 84 6.53 9.82 -3.97
C PHE A 84 6.62 9.68 -2.45
N ILE A 85 7.42 10.56 -1.85
CA ILE A 85 7.40 10.88 -0.42
C ILE A 85 6.49 12.09 -0.24
N TYR A 86 5.73 12.16 0.86
CA TYR A 86 4.91 13.34 1.15
C TYR A 86 5.18 13.95 2.51
N LYS A 87 4.82 15.22 2.64
CA LYS A 87 4.77 15.96 3.90
C LYS A 87 3.56 16.87 3.88
N PHE A 88 2.75 16.81 4.93
CA PHE A 88 1.63 17.73 5.13
C PHE A 88 1.97 18.69 6.26
N SER A 89 2.03 19.99 5.97
CA SER A 89 2.43 21.01 6.94
C SER A 89 1.61 22.27 6.76
N GLY A 90 0.93 22.70 7.83
CA GLY A 90 -0.13 23.71 7.73
C GLY A 90 -1.22 23.23 6.77
N ASP A 91 -1.55 24.05 5.78
CA ASP A 91 -2.50 23.71 4.71
C ASP A 91 -1.79 23.36 3.39
N THR A 92 -0.52 22.93 3.43
CA THR A 92 0.24 22.56 2.23
C THR A 92 0.65 21.10 2.24
N LEU A 93 0.29 20.39 1.17
CA LEU A 93 0.78 19.06 0.84
C LEU A 93 1.96 19.19 -0.12
N PHE A 94 3.12 18.72 0.34
CA PHE A 94 4.32 18.60 -0.48
C PHE A 94 4.46 17.15 -0.94
N LEU A 95 4.66 16.96 -2.25
CA LEU A 95 4.88 15.67 -2.88
C LEU A 95 6.25 15.69 -3.56
N TYR A 96 7.14 14.80 -3.13
CA TYR A 96 8.50 14.71 -3.65
C TYR A 96 8.64 13.42 -4.43
N ALA A 97 8.93 13.53 -5.73
CA ALA A 97 9.09 12.41 -6.65
C ALA A 97 10.49 12.42 -7.27
N LYS A 98 10.94 11.26 -7.77
CA LYS A 98 12.10 11.21 -8.67
C LYS A 98 11.76 11.91 -10.00
N LYS A 99 12.77 12.39 -10.71
CA LYS A 99 12.61 13.16 -11.97
C LYS A 99 11.81 12.43 -13.05
N GLU A 100 11.87 11.11 -13.08
CA GLU A 100 11.15 10.27 -14.04
C GLU A 100 9.65 10.10 -13.72
N ILE A 101 9.23 10.41 -12.48
CA ILE A 101 7.85 10.24 -12.04
C ILE A 101 7.08 11.54 -12.24
N LYS A 102 6.01 11.48 -13.03
CA LYS A 102 5.07 12.59 -13.21
C LYS A 102 3.93 12.45 -12.22
N ILE A 103 3.79 13.43 -11.34
CA ILE A 103 2.67 13.54 -10.41
C ILE A 103 1.63 14.46 -11.04
N ALA A 104 0.42 13.93 -11.27
CA ALA A 104 -0.74 14.71 -11.65
C ALA A 104 -1.83 14.54 -10.60
N VAL A 105 -2.25 15.65 -9.98
CA VAL A 105 -3.39 15.67 -9.07
C VAL A 105 -4.56 16.31 -9.80
N GLN A 106 -5.62 15.52 -10.04
CA GLN A 106 -6.78 15.97 -10.83
C GLN A 106 -7.74 16.83 -10.01
N ASP A 107 -7.84 16.57 -8.71
CA ASP A 107 -8.74 17.30 -7.83
C ASP A 107 -8.15 18.67 -7.44
N SER A 108 -8.98 19.71 -7.50
CA SER A 108 -8.63 21.06 -7.07
C SER A 108 -9.08 21.32 -5.64
N PHE A 109 -8.21 21.81 -4.76
CA PHE A 109 -8.55 22.04 -3.35
C PHE A 109 -8.71 23.54 -3.06
N LYS A 110 -9.67 23.90 -2.21
CA LYS A 110 -10.00 25.31 -1.90
C LYS A 110 -9.03 25.91 -0.89
N THR A 111 -8.60 25.11 0.06
CA THR A 111 -7.80 25.52 1.22
C THR A 111 -6.46 24.82 1.26
N ILE A 112 -6.37 23.61 0.72
CA ILE A 112 -5.10 22.87 0.63
C ILE A 112 -4.33 23.30 -0.61
N LYS A 113 -3.06 23.71 -0.43
CA LYS A 113 -2.12 23.91 -1.52
C LYS A 113 -1.36 22.61 -1.76
N ILE A 114 -1.20 22.22 -3.03
CA ILE A 114 -0.39 21.06 -3.40
C ILE A 114 0.85 21.57 -4.13
N ILE A 115 2.03 21.12 -3.69
CA ILE A 115 3.32 21.41 -4.32
C ILE A 115 3.94 20.06 -4.70
N CYS A 116 4.19 19.89 -6.00
CA CYS A 116 4.89 18.74 -6.53
C CYS A 116 6.32 19.15 -6.88
N GLU A 117 7.31 18.47 -6.31
CA GLU A 117 8.72 18.71 -6.54
C GLU A 117 9.39 17.44 -7.05
N GLN A 118 10.11 17.56 -8.17
CA GLN A 118 10.95 16.50 -8.67
C GLN A 118 12.36 16.69 -8.16
N VAL A 119 12.88 15.71 -7.42
CA VAL A 119 14.19 15.75 -6.79
C VAL A 119 15.13 14.74 -7.45
N ASP A 120 16.44 14.93 -7.27
CA ASP A 120 17.41 13.94 -7.73
C ASP A 120 17.45 12.69 -6.83
N ASN A 121 18.24 11.68 -7.24
CA ASN A 121 18.30 10.41 -6.52
C ASN A 121 18.89 10.55 -5.11
N SER A 122 19.88 11.42 -4.91
CA SER A 122 20.48 11.65 -3.59
C SER A 122 19.47 12.25 -2.62
N ASP A 123 18.76 13.30 -3.06
CA ASP A 123 17.74 13.97 -2.28
C ASP A 123 16.56 13.03 -2.02
N TYR A 124 16.12 12.26 -3.02
CA TYR A 124 15.05 11.29 -2.84
C TYR A 124 15.42 10.25 -1.78
N ASN A 125 16.62 9.67 -1.84
CA ASN A 125 17.07 8.69 -0.85
C ASN A 125 17.12 9.26 0.57
N ASN A 126 17.57 10.52 0.71
CA ASN A 126 17.55 11.21 2.00
C ASN A 126 16.12 11.42 2.51
N LEU A 127 15.18 11.83 1.65
CA LEU A 127 13.77 11.97 1.99
C LEU A 127 13.13 10.63 2.37
N THR A 128 13.42 9.55 1.63
CA THR A 128 12.98 8.19 1.97
C THR A 128 13.51 7.76 3.34
N TYR A 129 14.79 8.01 3.63
CA TYR A 129 15.36 7.74 4.95
C TYR A 129 14.63 8.51 6.05
N LYS A 130 14.40 9.83 5.87
CA LYS A 130 13.67 10.66 6.83
C LYS A 130 12.24 10.17 7.04
N ALA A 131 11.54 9.82 5.97
CA ALA A 131 10.19 9.27 6.00
C ALA A 131 10.12 7.94 6.75
N GLY A 132 11.05 7.01 6.46
CA GLY A 132 11.14 5.72 7.16
C GLY A 132 11.53 5.85 8.64
N LYS A 133 12.20 6.93 9.02
CA LYS A 133 12.49 7.26 10.44
C LYS A 133 11.38 8.09 11.10
N GLY A 134 10.38 8.55 10.36
CA GLY A 134 9.31 9.40 10.87
C GLY A 134 9.79 10.76 11.39
N VAL A 135 10.84 11.33 10.80
CA VAL A 135 11.41 12.61 11.23
C VAL A 135 11.00 13.76 10.31
N GLU A 136 10.97 14.98 10.87
CA GLU A 136 10.70 16.23 10.13
C GLU A 136 9.34 16.29 9.38
N GLY A 137 8.43 15.35 9.67
CA GLY A 137 7.09 15.27 9.11
C GLY A 137 7.00 14.61 7.72
N TYR A 138 8.09 14.00 7.22
CA TYR A 138 8.06 13.21 5.99
C TYR A 138 7.42 11.84 6.22
N GLN A 139 6.66 11.35 5.25
CA GLN A 139 5.92 10.09 5.32
C GLN A 139 6.02 9.32 4.00
N LEU A 140 6.12 8.00 4.12
CA LEU A 140 5.89 7.07 3.02
C LEU A 140 4.38 7.01 2.74
N ILE A 141 4.00 6.67 1.52
CA ILE A 141 2.60 6.42 1.18
C ILE A 141 2.02 5.28 2.03
N PRO A 142 0.71 5.33 2.35
CA PRO A 142 0.07 4.36 3.25
C PRO A 142 0.04 2.95 2.68
#